data_AF-A0A7W1FJV0-F1
#
_entry.id   AF-A0A7W1FJV0-F1
#
_cell.length_a   1.000
_cell.length_b   1.000
_cell.length_c   1.000
_cell.angle_alpha   90.00
_cell.angle_beta   90.00
_cell.angle_gamma   90.00
#
_symmetry.space_group_name_H-M   'P 1'
#
loop_
_entity.id
_entity.type
_entity.pdbx_description
1 polymer ?
#
loop_
_entity_poly.entity_id
_entity_poly.type
_entity_poly.pdbx_seq_one_letter_code
_entity_poly.pdbx_strand_id
1 'polypeptide(L)'
;MKSPKAEAEDLMNAALPFAKQMLAAHGEFLPYGQALDKTGVFIAIGASDGREHPPSRDLIQILKVGMREGARAGKYKATAIVYDVRVTLPSSGANSDAIAVSLNHEGKYTALAFFAYRLEGENVVMGEVFAQPEENYSFGYSQ
;
A
#
# COMPACT_ATOMS: atom_id res chain seq x y z
N MET A 1 -18.90 -14.32 5.59
CA MET A 1 -17.68 -13.51 5.81
C MET A 1 -16.80 -13.63 4.59
N LYS A 2 -16.17 -12.54 4.14
CA LYS A 2 -15.22 -12.58 3.02
C LYS A 2 -13.93 -13.30 3.47
N SER A 3 -13.16 -13.83 2.52
CA SER A 3 -11.87 -14.44 2.82
C SER A 3 -10.82 -13.35 3.14
N PRO A 4 -9.73 -13.68 3.88
CA PRO A 4 -8.62 -12.75 4.11
C PRO A 4 -8.09 -12.08 2.84
N LYS A 5 -8.00 -12.84 1.75
CA LYS A 5 -7.59 -12.34 0.44
C LYS A 5 -8.61 -11.33 -0.11
N ALA A 6 -9.90 -11.66 -0.10
CA ALA A 6 -10.94 -10.77 -0.61
C ALA A 6 -11.03 -9.45 0.17
N GLU A 7 -10.85 -9.49 1.50
CA GLU A 7 -10.85 -8.28 2.33
C GLU A 7 -9.60 -7.42 2.11
N ALA A 8 -8.44 -8.04 1.86
CA ALA A 8 -7.23 -7.33 1.46
C ALA A 8 -7.37 -6.71 0.05
N GLU A 9 -8.02 -7.40 -0.89
CA GLU A 9 -8.32 -6.87 -2.22
C GLU A 9 -9.32 -5.70 -2.16
N ASP A 10 -10.34 -5.77 -1.30
CA ASP A 10 -11.24 -4.64 -1.05
C ASP A 10 -10.47 -3.42 -0.52
N LEU A 11 -9.57 -3.64 0.45
CA LEU A 11 -8.72 -2.57 1.02
C LEU A 11 -7.79 -1.96 -0.05
N MET A 12 -7.17 -2.79 -0.89
CA MET A 12 -6.34 -2.32 -2.00
C MET A 12 -7.14 -1.45 -2.96
N ASN A 13 -8.34 -1.89 -3.35
CA ASN A 13 -9.23 -1.14 -4.24
C ASN A 13 -9.68 0.18 -3.62
N ALA A 14 -9.85 0.23 -2.29
CA ALA A 14 -10.15 1.45 -1.55
C ALA A 14 -8.96 2.42 -1.48
N ALA A 15 -7.73 1.90 -1.47
CA ALA A 15 -6.51 2.70 -1.31
C ALA A 15 -6.01 3.33 -2.61
N LEU A 16 -6.14 2.62 -3.73
CA LEU A 16 -5.60 3.02 -5.03
C LEU A 16 -6.07 4.37 -5.59
N PRO A 17 -7.36 4.78 -5.43
CA PRO A 17 -7.83 6.03 -6.01
C PRO A 17 -7.07 7.25 -5.51
N PHE A 18 -6.65 7.27 -4.24
CA PHE A 18 -5.91 8.40 -3.69
C PHE A 18 -4.51 8.55 -4.32
N ALA A 19 -3.77 7.46 -4.51
CA ALA A 19 -2.49 7.49 -5.23
C ALA A 19 -2.66 8.01 -6.67
N LYS A 20 -3.68 7.53 -7.39
CA LYS A 20 -3.97 8.00 -8.76
C LYS A 20 -4.29 9.49 -8.80
N GLN A 21 -5.07 9.97 -7.84
CA GLN A 21 -5.39 11.39 -7.72
C GLN A 21 -4.14 12.24 -7.48
N MET A 22 -3.23 11.78 -6.61
CA MET A 22 -2.00 12.52 -6.31
C MET A 22 -1.01 12.51 -7.48
N LEU A 23 -0.87 11.38 -8.16
CA LEU A 23 -0.10 11.32 -9.40
C LEU A 23 -0.65 12.25 -10.49
N ALA A 24 -1.97 12.32 -10.65
CA ALA A 24 -2.59 13.21 -11.64
C ALA A 24 -2.37 14.69 -11.30
N ALA A 25 -2.52 15.05 -10.02
CA ALA A 25 -2.46 16.44 -9.56
C ALA A 25 -1.03 16.96 -9.35
N HIS A 26 -0.09 16.09 -8.97
CA HIS A 26 1.25 16.49 -8.51
C HIS A 26 2.39 15.72 -9.19
N GLY A 27 2.10 14.65 -9.93
CA GLY A 27 3.11 13.77 -10.52
C GLY A 27 3.81 12.84 -9.52
N GLU A 28 3.55 12.99 -8.22
CA GLU A 28 4.14 12.19 -7.15
C GLU A 28 3.17 12.07 -5.97
N PHE A 29 3.50 11.18 -5.03
CA PHE A 29 2.81 11.10 -3.74
C PHE A 29 3.75 10.53 -2.66
N LEU A 30 3.56 11.00 -1.43
CA LEU A 30 4.25 10.44 -0.28
C LEU A 30 3.59 9.11 0.15
N PRO A 31 4.36 8.17 0.74
CA PRO A 31 3.79 6.97 1.31
C PRO A 31 2.68 7.24 2.31
N TYR A 32 1.60 6.48 2.22
CA TYR A 32 0.46 6.54 3.12
C TYR A 32 -0.05 5.15 3.46
N GLY A 33 -0.85 5.07 4.52
CA GLY A 33 -1.48 3.83 4.96
C GLY A 33 -2.99 3.87 4.84
N GLN A 34 -3.58 2.69 4.72
CA GLN A 34 -5.01 2.48 4.95
C GLN A 34 -5.22 1.18 5.72
N ALA A 35 -6.25 1.10 6.54
CA ALA A 35 -6.61 -0.11 7.26
C ALA A 35 -8.09 -0.44 7.11
N LEU A 36 -8.41 -1.72 7.14
CA LEU A 36 -9.77 -2.22 7.35
C LEU A 36 -9.92 -2.54 8.84
N ASP A 37 -10.82 -1.86 9.53
CA ASP A 37 -11.03 -2.08 10.95
C ASP A 37 -11.92 -3.30 11.25
N LYS A 38 -12.13 -3.59 12.54
CA LYS A 38 -12.99 -4.69 13.00
C LYS A 38 -14.47 -4.53 12.68
N THR A 39 -14.91 -3.31 12.41
CA THR A 39 -16.30 -2.98 12.07
C THR A 39 -16.57 -3.05 10.56
N GLY A 40 -15.52 -3.19 9.76
CA GLY A 40 -15.59 -3.22 8.29
C GLY A 40 -15.43 -1.84 7.64
N VAL A 41 -14.91 -0.86 8.38
CA VAL A 41 -14.68 0.52 7.89
C VAL A 41 -13.23 0.70 7.46
N PHE A 42 -13.04 1.41 6.35
CA PHE A 42 -11.71 1.81 5.87
C PHE A 42 -11.23 3.09 6.55
N ILE A 43 -10.02 3.07 7.09
CA ILE A 43 -9.41 4.17 7.84
C ILE A 43 -8.10 4.59 7.16
N ALA A 44 -7.96 5.87 6.83
CA ALA A 44 -6.71 6.42 6.31
C ALA A 44 -5.70 6.67 7.45
N ILE A 45 -4.43 6.37 7.20
CA ILE A 45 -3.33 6.48 8.16
C ILE A 45 -2.21 7.28 7.52
N GLY A 46 -1.91 8.45 8.08
CA GLY A 46 -0.78 9.28 7.66
C GLY A 46 0.50 8.96 8.42
N ALA A 47 1.64 9.33 7.85
CA ALA A 47 2.92 9.36 8.53
C ALA A 47 3.60 10.71 8.32
N SER A 48 4.32 11.19 9.34
CA SER A 48 5.14 12.38 9.28
C SER A 48 6.32 12.21 10.24
N ASP A 49 7.50 12.65 9.81
CA ASP A 49 8.69 12.78 10.67
C ASP A 49 9.06 14.24 10.96
N GLY A 50 8.16 15.18 10.63
CA GLY A 50 8.36 16.61 10.82
C GLY A 50 9.14 17.32 9.71
N ARG A 51 9.71 16.60 8.74
CA ARG A 51 10.32 17.22 7.54
C ARG A 51 9.25 17.53 6.51
N GLU A 52 9.50 18.57 5.71
CA GLU A 52 8.67 18.94 4.55
C GLU A 52 8.76 17.89 3.43
N HIS A 53 9.97 17.38 3.18
CA HIS A 53 10.25 16.34 2.18
C HIS A 53 10.96 15.14 2.81
N PRO A 54 10.22 14.29 3.55
CA PRO A 54 10.78 13.10 4.18
C PRO A 54 11.13 12.02 3.14
N PRO A 55 12.23 11.28 3.29
CA PRO A 55 12.50 10.09 2.49
C PRO A 55 11.37 9.05 2.65
N SER A 56 10.88 8.50 1.54
CA SER A 56 9.79 7.51 1.53
C SER A 56 10.06 6.32 2.46
N ARG A 57 11.31 5.88 2.57
CA ARG A 57 11.73 4.80 3.47
C ARG A 57 11.39 5.09 4.93
N ASP A 58 11.57 6.32 5.37
CA ASP A 58 11.35 6.72 6.77
C ASP A 58 9.85 6.76 7.08
N LEU A 59 9.04 7.31 6.15
CA LEU A 59 7.58 7.27 6.25
C LEU A 59 7.03 5.84 6.25
N ILE A 60 7.53 4.97 5.37
CA ILE A 60 7.14 3.56 5.33
C ILE A 60 7.45 2.88 6.67
N GLN A 61 8.61 3.18 7.28
CA GLN A 61 8.95 2.61 8.58
C GLN A 61 8.01 3.09 9.69
N ILE A 62 7.64 4.37 9.71
CA ILE A 62 6.65 4.92 10.66
C ILE A 62 5.29 4.25 10.47
N LEU A 63 4.83 4.10 9.22
CA LEU A 63 3.59 3.40 8.90
C LEU A 63 3.62 1.95 9.40
N LYS A 64 4.70 1.21 9.13
CA LYS A 64 4.85 -0.18 9.59
C LYS A 64 4.76 -0.30 11.11
N VAL A 65 5.37 0.63 11.85
CA VAL A 65 5.29 0.65 13.32
C VAL A 65 3.85 0.91 13.78
N GLY A 66 3.20 1.97 13.29
CA GLY A 66 1.83 2.30 13.70
C GLY A 66 0.81 1.22 13.32
N MET A 67 0.94 0.62 12.14
CA MET A 67 0.09 -0.49 11.68
C MET A 67 0.25 -1.71 12.59
N ARG A 68 1.48 -2.05 12.98
CA ARG A 68 1.77 -3.15 13.91
C ARG A 68 1.18 -2.90 15.29
N GLU A 69 1.30 -1.69 15.82
CA GLU A 69 0.71 -1.31 17.10
C GLU A 69 -0.82 -1.41 17.08
N GLY A 70 -1.46 -0.89 16.02
CA GLY A 70 -2.90 -0.98 15.88
C GLY A 70 -3.40 -2.42 15.67
N ALA A 71 -2.67 -3.23 14.90
CA ALA A 71 -2.94 -4.66 14.75
C ALA A 71 -2.82 -5.42 16.08
N ARG A 72 -1.75 -5.18 16.87
CA ARG A 72 -1.58 -5.75 18.21
C ARG A 72 -2.68 -5.35 19.18
N ALA A 73 -3.17 -4.12 19.07
CA ALA A 73 -4.31 -3.62 19.84
C ALA A 73 -5.68 -4.16 19.32
N GLY A 74 -5.70 -5.04 18.33
CA GLY A 74 -6.92 -5.63 17.79
C GLY A 74 -7.77 -4.67 16.96
N LYS A 75 -7.22 -3.54 16.49
CA LYS A 75 -7.98 -2.51 15.77
C LYS A 75 -8.28 -2.89 14.32
N TYR A 76 -7.43 -3.70 13.69
CA TYR A 76 -7.45 -3.92 12.25
C TYR A 76 -7.65 -5.39 11.89
N LYS A 77 -8.40 -5.63 10.81
CA LYS A 77 -8.46 -6.90 10.08
C LYS A 77 -7.39 -6.96 9.00
N ALA A 78 -7.15 -5.84 8.33
CA ALA A 78 -6.18 -5.71 7.26
C ALA A 78 -5.51 -4.33 7.26
N THR A 79 -4.29 -4.27 6.73
CA THR A 79 -3.53 -3.03 6.56
C THR A 79 -2.90 -2.99 5.16
N ALA A 80 -2.81 -1.78 4.61
CA ALA A 80 -2.15 -1.47 3.36
C ALA A 80 -1.18 -0.31 3.57
N ILE A 81 0.03 -0.44 3.04
CA ILE A 81 0.96 0.69 2.86
C ILE A 81 1.11 0.90 1.36
N VAL A 82 0.84 2.13 0.90
CA VAL A 82 0.90 2.52 -0.51
C VAL A 82 2.06 3.48 -0.70
N TYR A 83 2.89 3.22 -1.72
CA TYR A 83 4.08 4.01 -2.00
C TYR A 83 4.48 3.91 -3.48
N ASP A 84 5.12 4.96 -3.98
CA ASP A 84 5.68 5.00 -5.33
C ASP A 84 7.04 4.28 -5.40
N VAL A 85 7.25 3.51 -6.46
CA VAL A 85 8.47 2.73 -6.68
C VAL A 85 8.83 2.62 -8.15
N ARG A 86 10.11 2.40 -8.42
CA ARG A 86 10.59 1.95 -9.73
C ARG A 86 10.77 0.44 -9.74
N VAL A 87 10.19 -0.23 -10.74
CA VAL A 87 10.19 -1.69 -10.88
C VAL A 87 10.68 -2.11 -12.26
N THR A 88 11.13 -3.35 -12.36
CA THR A 88 11.35 -4.03 -13.64
C THR A 88 10.11 -4.86 -13.98
N LEU A 89 9.49 -4.58 -15.13
CA LEU A 89 8.26 -5.23 -15.57
C LEU A 89 8.50 -6.73 -15.86
N PRO A 90 7.72 -7.65 -15.27
CA PRO A 90 7.86 -9.08 -15.53
C PRO A 90 7.68 -9.46 -17.00
N SER A 91 6.77 -8.78 -17.70
CA SER A 91 6.45 -9.09 -19.11
C SER A 91 7.57 -8.74 -20.10
N SER A 92 8.36 -7.70 -19.82
CA SER A 92 9.25 -7.08 -20.81
C SER A 92 10.69 -6.86 -20.33
N GLY A 93 10.94 -6.93 -19.02
CA GLY A 93 12.24 -6.55 -18.44
C GLY A 93 12.53 -5.04 -18.48
N ALA A 94 11.57 -4.21 -18.93
CA ALA A 94 11.73 -2.76 -18.95
C ALA A 94 11.51 -2.16 -17.56
N ASN A 95 12.17 -1.03 -17.27
CA ASN A 95 11.93 -0.28 -16.05
C ASN A 95 10.66 0.59 -16.19
N SER A 96 9.84 0.62 -15.16
CA SER A 96 8.61 1.41 -15.07
C SER A 96 8.44 1.97 -13.66
N ASP A 97 7.78 3.11 -13.55
CA ASP A 97 7.22 3.54 -12.27
C ASP A 97 5.97 2.71 -11.95
N ALA A 98 5.69 2.51 -10.67
CA ALA A 98 4.58 1.72 -10.19
C ALA A 98 4.10 2.17 -8.82
N ILE A 99 2.78 2.09 -8.60
CA ILE A 99 2.20 2.15 -7.26
C ILE A 99 2.38 0.77 -6.63
N ALA A 100 3.11 0.69 -5.54
CA ALA A 100 3.18 -0.50 -4.70
C ALA A 100 2.12 -0.44 -3.59
N VAL A 101 1.40 -1.54 -3.39
CA VAL A 101 0.44 -1.72 -2.29
C VAL A 101 0.85 -2.96 -1.50
N SER A 102 1.42 -2.73 -0.32
CA SER A 102 1.88 -3.77 0.59
C SER A 102 0.75 -4.16 1.55
N LEU A 103 0.18 -5.35 1.37
CA LEU A 103 -1.03 -5.83 2.05
C LEU A 103 -0.70 -6.86 3.12
N ASN A 104 -1.31 -6.71 4.29
CA ASN A 104 -1.25 -7.66 5.39
C ASN A 104 -2.66 -7.85 5.97
N HIS A 105 -3.05 -9.07 6.29
CA HIS A 105 -4.36 -9.41 6.87
C HIS A 105 -4.19 -10.34 8.07
N GLU A 106 -4.99 -10.17 9.12
CA GLU A 106 -4.91 -10.97 10.37
C GLU A 106 -5.10 -12.48 10.17
N GLY A 107 -5.83 -12.84 9.11
CA GLY A 107 -6.02 -14.19 8.59
C GLY A 107 -4.84 -14.76 7.79
N LYS A 108 -3.61 -14.30 8.04
CA LYS A 108 -2.35 -14.80 7.46
C LYS A 108 -2.20 -14.59 5.95
N TYR A 109 -2.91 -13.62 5.38
CA TYR A 109 -2.73 -13.24 3.99
C TYR A 109 -1.78 -12.04 3.89
N THR A 110 -0.76 -12.18 3.03
CA THR A 110 0.18 -11.11 2.69
C THR A 110 0.37 -11.07 1.17
N ALA A 111 0.50 -9.87 0.61
CA ALA A 111 0.81 -9.68 -0.80
C ALA A 111 1.41 -8.29 -1.04
N LEU A 112 2.31 -8.18 -2.02
CA LEU A 112 2.80 -6.91 -2.53
C LEU A 112 2.32 -6.77 -3.96
N ALA A 113 1.32 -5.92 -4.18
CA ALA A 113 0.77 -5.66 -5.50
C ALA A 113 1.42 -4.43 -6.13
N PHE A 114 1.75 -4.51 -7.41
CA PHE A 114 2.32 -3.43 -8.19
C PHE A 114 1.38 -3.06 -9.32
N PHE A 115 1.17 -1.77 -9.48
CA PHE A 115 0.38 -1.18 -10.56
C PHE A 115 1.30 -0.24 -11.33
N ALA A 116 1.90 -0.74 -12.40
CA ALA A 116 2.74 0.07 -13.26
C ALA A 116 1.94 1.27 -13.80
N TYR A 117 2.58 2.41 -13.93
CA TYR A 117 1.97 3.58 -14.53
C TYR A 117 3.00 4.40 -15.32
N ARG A 118 2.48 5.29 -16.17
CA ARG A 118 3.24 6.38 -16.77
C ARG A 118 2.43 7.65 -16.72
N LEU A 119 3.12 8.78 -16.61
CA LEU A 119 2.49 10.10 -16.68
C LEU A 119 2.52 10.61 -18.13
N GLU A 120 1.37 11.03 -18.62
CA GLU A 120 1.19 11.71 -19.91
C GLU A 120 0.59 13.10 -19.64
N GLY A 121 1.42 14.03 -19.15
CA GLY A 121 0.96 15.29 -18.57
C GLY A 121 0.26 15.04 -17.23
N GLU A 122 -0.95 15.57 -17.06
CA GLU A 122 -1.80 15.33 -15.87
C GLU A 122 -2.54 13.97 -15.92
N ASN A 123 -2.39 13.22 -17.03
CA ASN A 123 -3.03 11.92 -17.19
C ASN A 123 -2.14 10.78 -16.63
N VAL A 124 -2.71 9.97 -15.74
CA VAL A 124 -2.07 8.76 -15.22
C VAL A 124 -2.52 7.56 -16.04
N VAL A 125 -1.64 7.03 -16.89
CA VAL A 125 -1.92 5.85 -17.70
C VAL A 125 -1.43 4.61 -16.94
N MET A 126 -2.39 3.80 -16.48
CA MET A 126 -2.10 2.53 -15.81
C MET A 126 -1.63 1.48 -16.82
N GLY A 127 -0.66 0.67 -16.40
CA GLY A 127 -0.04 -0.39 -17.18
C GLY A 127 -0.21 -1.77 -16.54
N GLU A 128 0.83 -2.60 -16.66
CA GLU A 128 0.87 -3.96 -16.13
C GLU A 128 0.62 -4.01 -14.61
N VAL A 129 -0.18 -4.99 -14.19
CA VAL A 129 -0.44 -5.29 -12.78
C VAL A 129 0.14 -6.65 -12.48
N PHE A 130 0.94 -6.73 -11.42
CA PHE A 130 1.54 -7.98 -10.96
C PHE A 130 1.68 -7.96 -9.44
N ALA A 131 1.87 -9.13 -8.84
CA ALA A 131 2.02 -9.27 -7.40
C ALA A 131 3.20 -10.18 -7.07
N GLN A 132 3.79 -9.95 -5.90
CA GLN A 132 4.86 -10.75 -5.33
C GLN A 132 4.50 -11.16 -3.88
N PRO A 133 5.15 -12.20 -3.34
CA PRO A 133 5.12 -12.46 -1.90
C PRO A 133 5.55 -11.22 -1.11
N GLU A 134 4.94 -11.02 0.05
CA GLU A 134 5.22 -9.91 0.96
C GLU A 134 5.49 -10.45 2.36
N GLU A 135 6.41 -9.80 3.06
CA GLU A 135 6.68 -10.11 4.45
C GLU A 135 5.59 -9.53 5.34
N ASN A 136 5.27 -10.25 6.42
CA ASN A 136 4.35 -9.69 7.39
C ASN A 136 5.04 -8.59 8.21
N TYR A 137 4.53 -7.37 8.13
CA TYR A 137 4.98 -6.22 8.92
C TYR A 137 4.01 -5.82 10.04
N SER A 138 2.71 -6.17 9.93
CA SER A 138 1.63 -5.74 10.84
C SER A 138 1.23 -6.77 11.89
N PHE A 139 1.04 -8.03 11.49
CA PHE A 139 0.51 -9.10 12.33
C PHE A 139 1.64 -10.08 12.68
N GLY A 140 2.19 -9.98 13.89
CA GLY A 140 3.27 -10.85 14.35
C GLY A 140 2.83 -12.30 14.44
N TYR A 141 3.06 -13.09 13.40
CA TYR A 141 2.95 -14.54 13.47
C TYR A 141 4.26 -15.11 14.00
N SER A 142 4.21 -15.89 15.08
CA SER A 142 5.28 -16.84 15.36
C SER A 142 5.32 -17.84 14.20
N GLN A 143 6.48 -17.98 13.55
CA GLN A 143 6.74 -19.08 12.62
C GLN A 143 6.54 -20.43 13.32
#